data_AF-A0A0F0GKJ9-F1
#
_entry.id   AF-A0A0F0GKJ9-F1
#
_cell.length_a   1.000
_cell.length_b   1.000
_cell.length_c   1.000
_cell.angle_alpha   90.00
_cell.angle_beta   90.00
_cell.angle_gamma   90.00
#
_symmetry.space_group_name_H-M   'P 1'
#
loop_
_entity.id
_entity.type
_entity.pdbx_description
1 polymer ?
#
loop_
_entity_poly.entity_id
_entity_poly.type
_entity_poly.pdbx_seq_one_letter_code
_entity_poly.pdbx_strand_id
1 'polypeptide(L)'
;MEGLPAQHELFDAFGPSEVTVETLTSGRSILFFGRYNDWQRFGVDTATGAVVVVHESDNSVGHVNASVTTFARSLDAFTSSCPFGSREDEEHDTVAAAFRDRLREIDPTSLREDPGFWHQLLFDISIGDWVAEEFD
;
A
#
# COMPACT_ATOMS: atom_id res chain seq x y z
N MET A 1 20.55 -1.29 -3.12
CA MET A 1 19.33 -0.60 -2.68
C MET A 1 18.45 -0.55 -3.91
N GLU A 2 17.49 -1.46 -4.01
CA GLU A 2 16.48 -1.41 -5.07
C GLU A 2 15.46 -0.33 -4.68
N GLY A 3 15.03 0.46 -5.67
CA GLY A 3 14.02 1.50 -5.50
C GLY A 3 12.60 0.91 -5.46
N LEU A 4 11.58 1.77 -5.54
CA LEU A 4 10.21 1.29 -5.76
C LEU A 4 10.08 0.61 -7.13
N PRO A 5 9.26 -0.45 -7.25
CA PRO A 5 8.97 -1.05 -8.54
C PRO A 5 8.24 -0.03 -9.42
N ALA A 6 8.50 -0.07 -10.75
CA ALA A 6 7.75 0.75 -11.70
C ALA A 6 6.28 0.33 -11.80
N GLN A 7 6.02 -0.98 -11.67
CA GLN A 7 4.68 -1.56 -11.67
C GLN A 7 4.65 -2.71 -10.66
N HIS A 8 3.60 -2.73 -9.85
CA HIS A 8 3.29 -3.74 -8.86
C HIS A 8 1.77 -3.76 -8.68
N GLU A 9 1.18 -4.89 -8.29
CA GLU A 9 -0.28 -5.03 -8.21
C GLU A 9 -0.94 -4.08 -7.23
N LEU A 10 -0.21 -3.75 -6.16
CA LEU A 10 -0.63 -2.78 -5.17
C LEU A 10 -0.12 -1.35 -5.44
N PHE A 11 0.62 -1.14 -6.52
CA PHE A 11 1.31 0.13 -6.75
C PHE A 11 1.69 0.36 -8.22
N ASP A 12 1.13 1.41 -8.80
CA ASP A 12 1.52 1.94 -10.11
C ASP A 12 2.33 3.24 -9.92
N ALA A 13 3.57 3.26 -10.41
CA ALA A 13 4.44 4.43 -10.26
C ALA A 13 4.02 5.53 -11.23
N PHE A 14 4.01 6.77 -10.75
CA PHE A 14 3.83 7.91 -11.63
C PHE A 14 5.02 8.12 -12.55
N GLY A 15 4.75 8.53 -13.78
CA GLY A 15 5.77 9.03 -14.67
C GLY A 15 6.47 10.25 -14.06
N PRO A 16 7.72 10.57 -14.46
CA PRO A 16 8.48 11.69 -13.89
C PRO A 16 7.75 13.05 -13.95
N SER A 17 6.89 13.25 -14.95
CA SER A 17 6.09 14.47 -15.12
C SER A 17 4.82 14.51 -14.28
N GLU A 18 4.41 13.38 -13.71
CA GLU A 18 3.19 13.22 -12.91
C GLU A 18 3.47 13.30 -11.40
N VAL A 19 4.74 13.26 -11.01
CA VAL A 19 5.16 13.50 -9.62
C VAL A 19 4.88 14.95 -9.24
N THR A 20 3.97 15.15 -8.29
CA THR A 20 3.54 16.47 -7.82
C THR A 20 3.75 16.63 -6.33
N VAL A 21 3.96 17.87 -5.89
CA VAL A 21 3.83 18.24 -4.47
C VAL A 21 2.56 19.04 -4.32
N GLU A 22 1.65 18.56 -3.48
CA GLU A 22 0.37 19.21 -3.21
C GLU A 22 0.25 19.51 -1.72
N THR A 23 -0.45 20.59 -1.38
CA THR A 23 -0.82 20.90 0.01
C THR A 23 -2.30 20.60 0.18
N LEU A 24 -2.61 19.63 1.04
CA LEU A 24 -3.97 19.23 1.34
C LEU A 24 -4.68 20.31 2.17
N THR A 25 -6.01 20.24 2.25
CA THR A 25 -6.84 21.12 3.09
C THR A 25 -6.46 21.06 4.57
N SER A 26 -5.88 19.95 5.03
CA SER A 26 -5.32 19.79 6.38
C SER A 26 -4.03 20.60 6.62
N GLY A 27 -3.45 21.20 5.58
CA GLY A 27 -2.16 21.88 5.61
C GLY A 27 -0.95 20.96 5.45
N ARG A 28 -1.16 19.64 5.33
CA ARG A 28 -0.08 18.67 5.07
C ARG A 28 0.40 18.80 3.63
N SER A 29 1.71 18.86 3.42
CA SER A 29 2.31 18.83 2.10
C SER A 29 2.77 17.42 1.75
N ILE A 30 2.22 16.88 0.65
CA ILE A 30 2.42 15.51 0.19
C ILE A 30 3.11 15.53 -1.17
N LEU A 31 4.20 14.77 -1.31
CA LEU A 31 4.83 14.46 -2.60
C LEU A 31 4.21 13.17 -3.14
N PHE A 32 3.35 13.26 -4.14
CA PHE A 32 2.71 12.11 -4.77
C PHE A 32 3.65 11.42 -5.76
N PHE A 33 3.72 10.09 -5.71
CA PHE A 33 4.67 9.30 -6.50
C PHE A 33 4.07 8.04 -7.13
N GLY A 34 2.80 7.74 -6.88
CA GLY A 34 2.10 6.63 -7.51
C GLY A 34 0.68 6.50 -7.01
N ARG A 35 0.01 5.43 -7.40
CA ARG A 35 -1.38 5.14 -7.04
C ARG A 35 -1.61 3.65 -6.80
N TYR A 36 -2.65 3.35 -6.05
CA TYR A 36 -3.20 1.99 -5.94
C TYR A 36 -4.28 1.76 -6.99
N ASN A 37 -5.20 2.72 -7.12
CA ASN A 37 -6.28 2.75 -8.10
C ASN A 37 -6.63 4.21 -8.43
N ASP A 38 -7.69 4.44 -9.21
CA ASP A 38 -8.11 5.78 -9.63
C ASP A 38 -8.56 6.69 -8.48
N TRP A 39 -8.81 6.14 -7.29
CA TRP A 39 -9.32 6.89 -6.13
C TRP A 39 -8.30 7.02 -5.01
N GLN A 40 -7.15 6.35 -5.11
CA GLN A 40 -6.16 6.24 -4.03
C GLN A 40 -4.75 6.50 -4.57
N ARG A 41 -4.18 7.65 -4.17
CA ARG A 41 -2.81 8.04 -4.51
C ARG A 41 -1.87 7.81 -3.33
N PHE A 42 -0.68 7.30 -3.61
CA PHE A 42 0.40 7.22 -2.64
C PHE A 42 1.28 8.45 -2.70
N GLY A 43 1.66 8.94 -1.53
CA GLY A 43 2.58 10.06 -1.41
C GLY A 43 3.44 9.98 -0.16
N VAL A 44 4.48 10.79 -0.13
CA VAL A 44 5.32 11.01 1.04
C VAL A 44 4.86 12.28 1.73
N ASP A 45 4.50 12.16 3.01
CA ASP A 45 4.33 13.34 3.86
C ASP A 45 5.69 14.01 4.05
N THR A 46 5.85 15.22 3.51
CA THR A 46 7.14 15.92 3.45
C THR A 46 7.68 16.34 4.82
N ALA A 47 6.83 16.41 5.85
CA ALA A 47 7.26 16.74 7.20
C ALA A 47 7.83 15.54 7.96
N THR A 48 7.34 14.33 7.65
CA THR A 48 7.66 13.11 8.41
C THR A 48 8.46 12.07 7.63
N GLY A 49 8.41 12.10 6.29
CA GLY A 49 8.95 11.07 5.42
C GLY A 49 8.09 9.80 5.33
N ALA A 50 6.93 9.77 6.01
CA ALA A 50 6.03 8.62 5.99
C ALA A 50 5.32 8.50 4.63
N VAL A 51 5.13 7.27 4.18
CA VAL A 51 4.25 6.96 3.06
C VAL A 51 2.82 6.94 3.54
N VAL A 52 1.98 7.67 2.81
CA VAL A 52 0.55 7.78 3.06
C VAL A 52 -0.24 7.43 1.81
N VAL A 53 -1.47 7.01 2.01
CA VAL A 53 -2.49 6.92 0.96
C VAL A 53 -3.46 8.10 1.13
N VAL A 54 -3.78 8.78 0.05
CA VAL A 54 -4.77 9.86 0.01
C VAL A 54 -5.94 9.38 -0.82
N HIS A 55 -7.14 9.45 -0.23
CA HIS A 55 -8.39 9.12 -0.90
C HIS A 55 -8.93 10.35 -1.61
N GLU A 56 -9.11 10.30 -2.93
CA GLU A 56 -9.51 11.47 -3.71
C GLU A 56 -10.94 11.94 -3.44
N SER A 57 -11.81 11.01 -3.04
CA SER A 57 -13.24 11.28 -2.80
C SER A 57 -13.47 12.23 -1.62
N ASP A 58 -12.66 12.14 -0.57
CA ASP A 58 -12.83 12.90 0.66
C ASP A 58 -11.55 13.60 1.18
N ASN A 59 -10.43 13.46 0.47
CA ASN A 59 -9.10 13.94 0.85
C ASN A 59 -8.62 13.41 2.22
N SER A 60 -9.17 12.29 2.69
CA SER A 60 -8.66 11.61 3.87
C SER A 60 -7.27 11.04 3.61
N VAL A 61 -6.45 11.00 4.66
CA VAL A 61 -5.06 10.55 4.57
C VAL A 61 -4.84 9.42 5.56
N GLY A 62 -4.53 8.24 5.05
CA GLY A 62 -4.16 7.07 5.83
C GLY A 62 -2.65 6.85 5.85
N HIS A 63 -2.11 6.40 6.97
CA HIS A 63 -0.74 5.93 7.06
C HIS A 63 -0.58 4.56 6.40
N VAL A 64 0.50 4.40 5.64
CA VAL A 64 0.83 3.13 4.97
C VAL A 64 2.12 2.59 5.56
N ASN A 65 3.19 3.39 5.55
CA ASN A 65 4.49 3.00 6.06
C ASN A 65 5.29 4.20 6.59
N ALA A 66 6.23 3.96 7.49
CA ALA A 66 7.12 4.98 8.05
C ALA A 66 8.08 5.59 7.03
N SER A 67 8.36 4.91 5.91
CA SER A 67 9.25 5.38 4.85
C SER A 67 8.99 4.67 3.52
N VAL A 68 9.51 5.24 2.43
CA VAL A 68 9.50 4.61 1.10
C VAL A 68 10.25 3.28 1.09
N THR A 69 11.35 3.14 1.85
CA THR A 69 12.12 1.89 1.92
C THR A 69 11.32 0.77 2.58
N THR A 70 10.61 1.08 3.67
CA THR A 70 9.73 0.10 4.32
C THR A 70 8.53 -0.24 3.45
N PHE A 71 7.98 0.73 2.72
CA PHE A 71 6.91 0.47 1.76
C PHE A 71 7.37 -0.49 0.64
N ALA A 72 8.51 -0.23 0.00
CA ALA A 72 9.08 -1.13 -1.01
C ALA A 72 9.25 -2.57 -0.50
N ARG A 73 9.82 -2.73 0.71
CA ARG A 73 9.98 -4.05 1.34
C ARG A 73 8.64 -4.73 1.66
N SER A 74 7.62 -3.95 2.01
CA SER A 74 6.26 -4.48 2.22
C SER A 74 5.64 -4.97 0.91
N LEU A 75 5.86 -4.28 -0.21
CA LEU A 75 5.45 -4.73 -1.55
C LEU A 75 6.16 -6.05 -1.92
N ASP A 76 7.48 -6.12 -1.74
CA ASP A 76 8.25 -7.36 -1.99
C ASP A 76 7.74 -8.54 -1.13
N ALA A 77 7.39 -8.26 0.13
CA ALA A 77 6.83 -9.25 1.03
C ALA A 77 5.45 -9.73 0.58
N PHE A 78 4.62 -8.84 0.03
CA PHE A 78 3.33 -9.20 -0.55
C PHE A 78 3.51 -10.15 -1.73
N THR A 79 4.34 -9.78 -2.72
CA THR A 79 4.63 -10.63 -3.89
C THR A 79 5.17 -12.01 -3.49
N SER A 80 5.98 -12.06 -2.42
CA SER A 80 6.57 -13.31 -1.94
C SER A 80 5.60 -14.20 -1.15
N SER A 81 4.57 -13.61 -0.53
CA SER A 81 3.69 -14.31 0.41
C SER A 81 2.36 -14.74 -0.22
N CYS A 82 1.89 -14.00 -1.23
CA CYS A 82 0.60 -14.23 -1.87
C CYS A 82 0.80 -14.93 -3.23
N PRO A 83 0.67 -16.27 -3.32
CA PRO A 83 0.73 -16.96 -4.60
C PRO A 83 -0.55 -16.68 -5.40
N PHE A 84 -0.38 -16.15 -6.60
CA PHE A 84 -1.47 -15.94 -7.55
C PHE A 84 -2.24 -17.23 -7.85
N GLY A 85 -3.54 -17.21 -7.57
CA GLY A 85 -4.54 -18.08 -8.21
C GLY A 85 -4.41 -19.59 -8.02
N SER A 86 -3.87 -20.11 -6.91
CA SER A 86 -3.68 -21.57 -6.77
C SER A 86 -3.94 -22.20 -5.40
N ARG A 87 -4.42 -21.45 -4.40
CA ARG A 87 -4.68 -22.02 -3.06
C ARG A 87 -6.18 -22.18 -2.81
N GLU A 88 -6.54 -23.34 -2.28
CA GLU A 88 -7.89 -23.63 -1.76
C GLU A 88 -8.20 -22.68 -0.60
N ASP A 89 -9.48 -22.35 -0.41
CA ASP A 89 -9.97 -21.36 0.56
C ASP A 89 -9.40 -21.52 1.99
N GLU A 90 -8.99 -22.74 2.37
CA GLU A 90 -8.45 -23.08 3.68
C GLU A 90 -7.07 -22.43 4.00
N GLU A 91 -6.34 -21.93 2.99
CA GLU A 91 -5.02 -21.32 3.22
C GLU A 91 -5.00 -19.78 3.24
N HIS A 92 -6.10 -19.11 2.88
CA HIS A 92 -6.18 -17.64 2.79
C HIS A 92 -5.94 -16.92 4.13
N ASP A 93 -6.59 -17.38 5.19
CA ASP A 93 -6.38 -16.86 6.56
C ASP A 93 -4.92 -17.03 7.01
N THR A 94 -4.31 -18.17 6.66
CA THR A 94 -2.91 -18.46 6.99
C THR A 94 -1.96 -17.53 6.24
N VAL A 95 -2.22 -17.27 4.95
CA VAL A 95 -1.45 -16.31 4.15
C VAL A 95 -1.59 -14.89 4.70
N ALA A 96 -2.81 -14.45 5.01
CA ALA A 96 -3.04 -13.14 5.62
C ALA A 96 -2.31 -12.99 6.97
N ALA A 97 -2.40 -13.99 7.84
CA ALA A 97 -1.70 -13.98 9.13
C ALA A 97 -0.18 -13.91 8.97
N ALA A 98 0.40 -14.69 8.07
CA ALA A 98 1.84 -14.67 7.79
C ALA A 98 2.28 -13.32 7.21
N PHE A 99 1.51 -12.76 6.29
CA PHE A 99 1.81 -11.45 5.70
C PHE A 99 1.70 -10.33 6.74
N ARG A 100 0.70 -10.38 7.63
CA ARG A 100 0.55 -9.45 8.75
C ARG A 100 1.78 -9.42 9.64
N ASP A 101 2.30 -10.58 10.01
CA ASP A 101 3.49 -10.66 10.85
C ASP A 101 4.72 -10.10 10.12
N ARG A 102 4.81 -10.37 8.82
CA ARG A 102 5.89 -9.81 8.00
C ARG A 102 5.83 -8.29 7.88
N LEU A 103 4.63 -7.71 7.74
CA LEU A 103 4.43 -6.26 7.75
C LEU A 103 4.91 -5.64 9.07
N ARG A 104 4.62 -6.26 10.21
CA ARG A 104 5.06 -5.79 11.54
C ARG A 104 6.58 -5.83 11.70
N GLU A 105 7.23 -6.85 11.15
CA GLU A 105 8.69 -6.97 11.16
C GLU A 105 9.38 -5.92 10.28
N ILE A 106 8.78 -5.61 9.12
CA ILE A 106 9.31 -4.60 8.18
C ILE A 106 9.09 -3.20 8.73
N ASP A 107 7.89 -2.94 9.24
CA ASP A 107 7.45 -1.65 9.74
C ASP A 107 6.37 -1.82 10.81
N PRO A 108 6.73 -1.66 12.10
CA PRO A 108 5.78 -1.76 13.21
C PRO A 108 4.61 -0.77 13.14
N THR A 109 4.73 0.31 12.35
CA THR A 109 3.71 1.34 12.22
C THR A 109 2.70 1.05 11.10
N SER A 110 2.98 0.08 10.22
CA SER A 110 2.16 -0.25 9.05
C SER A 110 0.71 -0.62 9.38
N LEU A 111 0.48 -1.19 10.57
CA LEU A 111 -0.83 -1.64 11.04
C LEU A 111 -1.41 -0.75 12.16
N ARG A 112 -0.92 0.48 12.31
CA ARG A 112 -1.32 1.36 13.42
C ARG A 112 -2.73 1.93 13.31
N GLU A 113 -3.28 2.00 12.10
CA GLU A 113 -4.61 2.53 11.79
C GLU A 113 -5.54 1.38 11.40
N ASP A 114 -6.68 1.26 12.07
CA ASP A 114 -7.70 0.23 11.80
C ASP A 114 -9.09 0.91 11.76
N PRO A 115 -9.73 1.04 10.57
CA PRO A 115 -9.25 0.53 9.28
C PRO A 115 -8.07 1.34 8.73
N GLY A 116 -7.18 0.67 8.00
CA GLY A 116 -6.06 1.26 7.28
C GLY A 116 -5.71 0.41 6.05
N PHE A 117 -4.88 0.94 5.15
CA PHE A 117 -4.58 0.31 3.84
C PHE A 117 -4.22 -1.18 3.97
N TRP A 118 -3.23 -1.48 4.82
CA TRP A 118 -2.79 -2.86 5.01
C TRP A 118 -3.82 -3.75 5.71
N HIS A 119 -4.67 -3.20 6.59
CA HIS A 119 -5.74 -4.00 7.22
C HIS A 119 -6.83 -4.37 6.23
N GLN A 120 -7.19 -3.45 5.32
CA GLN A 120 -8.15 -3.74 4.25
C GLN A 120 -7.60 -4.84 3.34
N LEU A 121 -6.36 -4.69 2.86
CA LEU A 121 -5.74 -5.72 2.03
C LEU A 121 -5.61 -7.08 2.75
N LEU A 122 -5.25 -7.09 4.03
CA LEU A 122 -5.20 -8.34 4.82
C LEU A 122 -6.56 -9.00 4.94
N PHE A 123 -7.63 -8.20 5.06
CA PHE A 123 -9.00 -8.70 5.04
C PHE A 123 -9.34 -9.30 3.67
N ASP A 124 -9.06 -8.59 2.58
CA ASP A 124 -9.31 -9.06 1.21
C ASP A 124 -8.54 -10.37 0.94
N ILE A 125 -7.29 -10.47 1.39
CA ILE A 125 -6.50 -11.71 1.32
C ILE A 125 -7.19 -12.84 2.09
N SER A 126 -7.65 -12.57 3.33
CA SER A 126 -8.26 -13.57 4.20
C SER A 126 -9.54 -14.18 3.64
N ILE A 127 -10.31 -13.40 2.88
CA ILE A 127 -11.56 -13.86 2.24
C ILE A 127 -11.37 -14.34 0.79
N GLY A 128 -10.14 -14.30 0.27
CA GLY A 128 -9.85 -14.69 -1.11
C GLY A 128 -10.28 -13.67 -2.17
N ASP A 129 -10.64 -12.45 -1.77
CA ASP A 129 -11.13 -11.36 -2.63
C ASP A 129 -10.03 -10.35 -2.97
N TRP A 130 -8.78 -10.82 -3.01
CA TRP A 130 -7.62 -9.98 -3.35
C TRP A 130 -7.23 -10.11 -4.83
N VAL A 131 -8.08 -10.74 -5.65
CA VAL A 131 -7.85 -10.89 -7.08
C VAL A 131 -8.02 -9.52 -7.71
N ALA A 132 -6.96 -9.02 -8.36
CA ALA A 132 -7.00 -7.81 -9.16
C ALA A 132 -8.29 -7.84 -10.00
N GLU A 133 -9.24 -6.94 -9.71
CA GLU A 133 -10.31 -6.64 -10.65
C GLU A 133 -9.65 -6.51 -12.03
N GLU A 134 -10.12 -7.31 -12.99
CA GLU A 134 -9.58 -7.35 -14.34
C GLU A 134 -9.42 -5.92 -14.83
N PHE A 135 -8.17 -5.46 -14.96
CA PHE A 135 -7.86 -4.24 -15.68
C PHE A 135 -8.23 -4.50 -17.14
N ASP A 136 -9.43 -4.08 -17.54
CA ASP A 136 -9.88 -3.99 -18.94
C ASP A 136 -9.20 -2.80 -19.65
#